data_AF-A0A1I3XJN7-F1
#
_entry.id   AF-A0A1I3XJN7-F1
#
_cell.length_a   1.000
_cell.length_b   1.000
_cell.length_c   1.000
_cell.angle_alpha   90.00
_cell.angle_beta   90.00
_cell.angle_gamma   90.00
#
_symmetry.space_group_name_H-M   'P 1'
#
loop_
_entity.id
_entity.type
_entity.pdbx_description
1 polymer ?
#
loop_
_entity_poly.entity_id
_entity_poly.type
_entity_poly.pdbx_seq_one_letter_code
_entity_poly.pdbx_strand_id
1 'polypeptide(L)'
;MIFLIFTSEGLLEAAPEIQTEKASVWLNPDLKNHIELPNLAAAGCDYYFLPEHADPASEKSVINALSHVEKNSRDNEIYVEYL
;
A
#
# COMPACT_ATOMS: atom_id res chain seq x y z
N MET A 1 4.02 3.84 -10.24
CA MET A 1 2.80 3.14 -9.81
C MET A 1 2.78 3.06 -8.29
N ILE A 2 1.61 3.22 -7.66
CA ILE A 2 1.44 3.12 -6.21
C ILE A 2 0.44 2.01 -5.89
N PHE A 3 0.80 1.12 -4.97
CA PHE A 3 -0.11 0.14 -4.38
C PHE A 3 -0.56 0.60 -3.00
N LEU A 4 -1.86 0.55 -2.74
CA LEU A 4 -2.43 0.83 -1.43
C LEU A 4 -3.00 -0.47 -0.86
N ILE A 5 -2.39 -0.96 0.22
CA ILE A 5 -2.64 -2.30 0.77
C ILE A 5 -3.15 -2.19 2.20
N PHE A 6 -4.38 -2.64 2.41
CA PHE A 6 -5.06 -2.55 3.71
C PHE A 6 -4.99 -3.84 4.54
N THR A 7 -4.71 -4.99 3.90
CA THR A 7 -4.75 -6.31 4.55
C THR A 7 -3.52 -7.14 4.21
N SER A 8 -3.23 -8.15 5.05
CA SER A 8 -2.13 -9.10 4.83
C SER A 8 -2.35 -9.95 3.58
N GLU A 9 -3.59 -10.34 3.30
CA GLU A 9 -3.96 -11.11 2.11
C GLU A 9 -3.68 -10.29 0.84
N GLY A 10 -4.13 -9.03 0.81
CA GLY A 10 -3.86 -8.13 -0.32
C GLY A 10 -2.37 -7.88 -0.51
N LEU A 11 -1.57 -7.84 0.56
CA LEU A 11 -0.11 -7.74 0.45
C LEU A 11 0.51 -8.95 -0.24
N LEU A 12 0.07 -10.16 0.13
CA LEU A 12 0.58 -11.40 -0.44
C LEU A 12 0.21 -11.54 -1.92
N GLU A 13 -1.02 -11.18 -2.29
CA GLU A 13 -1.48 -11.24 -3.67
C GLU A 13 -0.79 -10.20 -4.56
N ALA A 14 -0.59 -8.98 -4.06
CA ALA A 14 0.04 -7.89 -4.81
C ALA A 14 1.57 -7.94 -4.81
N ALA A 15 2.21 -8.64 -3.87
CA ALA A 15 3.67 -8.74 -3.75
C ALA A 15 4.42 -9.04 -5.07
N PRO A 16 4.03 -10.04 -5.89
CA PRO A 16 4.72 -10.32 -7.15
C PRO A 16 4.64 -9.16 -8.15
N GLU A 17 3.50 -8.46 -8.21
CA GLU A 17 3.30 -7.34 -9.13
C GLU A 17 4.06 -6.09 -8.65
N ILE A 18 3.97 -5.79 -7.36
CA ILE A 18 4.74 -4.72 -6.71
C ILE A 18 6.24 -4.86 -7.03
N GLN A 19 6.79 -6.08 -6.89
CA GLN A 19 8.20 -6.36 -7.16
C GLN A 19 8.54 -6.20 -8.64
N THR A 20 7.67 -6.67 -9.52
CA THR A 20 7.87 -6.59 -10.98
C THR A 20 7.90 -5.13 -11.44
N GLU A 21 6.96 -4.32 -10.97
CA GLU A 21 6.81 -2.91 -11.34
C GLU A 21 7.72 -1.98 -10.52
N LYS A 22 8.43 -2.50 -9.51
CA LYS A 22 9.19 -1.73 -8.52
C LYS A 22 8.38 -0.56 -7.95
N ALA A 23 7.12 -0.85 -7.64
CA ALA A 23 6.14 0.17 -7.26
C ALA A 23 6.37 0.64 -5.82
N SER A 24 5.90 1.85 -5.52
CA SER A 24 5.81 2.31 -4.13
C SER A 24 4.57 1.72 -3.48
N VAL A 25 4.68 1.28 -2.23
CA VAL A 25 3.58 0.63 -1.50
C VAL A 25 3.22 1.46 -0.28
N TRP A 26 1.93 1.67 -0.06
CA TRP A 26 1.38 2.26 1.15
C TRP A 26 0.57 1.22 1.90
N LEU A 27 0.88 1.04 3.17
CA LEU A 27 0.39 -0.08 3.97
C LEU A 27 -0.36 0.41 5.19
N ASN A 28 -1.37 -0.34 5.59
CA ASN A 28 -1.96 -0.21 6.90
C ASN A 28 -0.91 -0.42 8.02
N PRO A 29 -0.98 0.33 9.14
CA PRO A 29 0.06 0.32 10.17
C PRO A 29 0.18 -1.03 10.91
N ASP A 30 -0.86 -1.85 10.90
CA ASP A 30 -0.87 -3.22 11.43
C ASP A 30 -0.01 -4.19 10.59
N LEU A 31 0.30 -3.86 9.34
CA LEU A 31 1.11 -4.69 8.46
C LEU A 31 2.63 -4.55 8.67
N LYS A 32 3.06 -3.70 9.62
CA LYS A 32 4.49 -3.41 9.90
C LYS A 32 5.36 -4.64 10.17
N ASN A 33 4.76 -5.71 10.68
CA ASN A 33 5.48 -6.94 11.03
C ASN A 33 5.30 -8.06 9.99
N HIS A 34 4.74 -7.74 8.82
CA HIS A 34 4.48 -8.75 7.80
C HIS A 34 5.80 -9.24 7.15
N ILE A 35 5.86 -10.55 6.90
CA ILE A 35 7.07 -11.25 6.41
C ILE A 35 7.50 -10.81 5.00
N GLU A 36 6.60 -10.16 4.26
CA GLU A 36 6.85 -9.72 2.88
C GLU A 36 7.59 -8.38 2.80
N LEU A 37 7.56 -7.54 3.84
CA LEU A 37 8.18 -6.22 3.79
C LEU A 37 9.70 -6.27 3.54
N PRO A 38 10.47 -7.17 4.17
CA PRO A 38 11.88 -7.35 3.85
C PRO A 38 12.09 -7.78 2.38
N ASN A 39 11.20 -8.59 1.81
CA ASN A 39 11.29 -9.04 0.41
C ASN A 39 11.06 -7.86 -0.55
N LEU A 40 10.06 -7.03 -0.28
CA LEU A 40 9.78 -5.81 -1.06
C LEU A 40 10.95 -4.81 -0.98
N ALA A 41 11.50 -4.61 0.22
CA ALA A 41 12.67 -3.77 0.43
C ALA A 41 13.89 -4.26 -0.37
N ALA A 42 14.16 -5.57 -0.32
CA ALA A 42 15.27 -6.19 -1.03
C ALA A 42 15.11 -6.12 -2.56
N ALA A 43 13.87 -6.13 -3.06
CA ALA A 43 13.55 -5.91 -4.47
C ALA A 43 13.70 -4.44 -4.91
N GLY A 44 13.97 -3.51 -3.98
CA GLY A 44 14.12 -2.09 -4.25
C GLY A 44 12.79 -1.33 -4.32
N CYS A 45 11.73 -1.88 -3.72
CA CYS A 45 10.44 -1.20 -3.61
C CYS A 45 10.42 -0.30 -2.37
N ASP A 46 9.97 0.94 -2.53
CA ASP A 46 9.70 1.82 -1.40
C ASP A 46 8.39 1.42 -0.74
N TYR A 47 8.36 1.35 0.59
CA TYR A 47 7.13 1.14 1.33
C TYR A 47 6.95 2.18 2.44
N TYR A 48 5.71 2.59 2.61
CA TYR A 48 5.27 3.62 3.54
C TYR A 48 4.10 3.08 4.35
N PHE A 49 3.88 3.63 5.53
CA PHE A 49 2.74 3.27 6.37
C PHE A 49 1.78 4.43 6.48
N LEU A 50 0.49 4.12 6.41
CA LEU A 50 -0.57 5.06 6.71
C LEU A 50 -0.49 5.49 8.19
N PRO A 51 -0.83 6.75 8.50
CA PRO A 51 -0.81 7.26 9.86
C PRO A 51 -1.92 6.65 10.72
N GLU A 52 -3.03 6.24 10.10
CA GLU A 52 -4.18 5.63 10.73
C GLU A 52 -4.55 4.33 10.00
N HIS A 53 -5.19 3.40 10.72
CA HIS A 53 -5.72 2.19 10.11
C HIS A 53 -6.93 2.53 9.24
N ALA A 54 -6.86 2.17 7.97
CA ALA A 54 -7.96 2.31 7.04
C ALA A 54 -8.71 0.99 6.92
N ASP A 55 -10.00 1.01 7.28
CA ASP A 55 -10.90 -0.11 7.09
C ASP A 55 -11.38 -0.14 5.62
N PRO A 56 -11.05 -1.17 4.83
CA PRO A 56 -11.46 -1.28 3.43
C PRO A 56 -12.99 -1.40 3.26
N ALA A 57 -13.73 -1.84 4.28
CA ALA A 57 -15.20 -1.87 4.25
C ALA A 57 -15.84 -0.49 4.49
N SER A 58 -15.03 0.50 4.89
CA SER A 58 -15.47 1.86 5.17
C SER A 58 -15.00 2.80 4.06
N GLU A 59 -15.91 3.18 3.16
CA GLU A 59 -15.62 4.12 2.06
C GLU A 59 -14.92 5.39 2.56
N LYS A 60 -15.38 5.95 3.68
CA LYS A 60 -14.77 7.13 4.29
C LYS A 60 -13.31 6.89 4.70
N SER A 61 -13.00 5.72 5.24
CA SER A 61 -11.64 5.37 5.67
C SER A 61 -10.72 5.19 4.47
N VAL A 62 -11.21 4.56 3.41
CA VAL A 62 -10.49 4.39 2.14
C VAL A 62 -10.21 5.76 1.49
N ILE A 63 -11.21 6.65 1.40
CA ILE A 63 -11.03 8.00 0.84
C ILE A 63 -10.00 8.80 1.64
N ASN A 64 -10.02 8.71 2.97
CA ASN A 64 -9.04 9.39 3.82
C ASN A 64 -7.62 8.87 3.57
N ALA A 65 -7.45 7.54 3.45
CA ALA A 65 -6.16 6.93 3.13
C ALA A 65 -5.67 7.39 1.75
N LEU A 66 -6.53 7.36 0.74
CA LEU A 66 -6.20 7.83 -0.61
C LEU A 66 -5.76 9.29 -0.61
N SER A 67 -6.56 10.17 0.00
CA SER A 67 -6.22 11.59 0.15
C SER A 67 -4.89 11.80 0.88
N HIS A 68 -4.53 10.92 1.81
CA HIS A 68 -3.24 10.97 2.47
C HIS A 68 -2.11 10.57 1.52
N VAL A 69 -2.26 9.45 0.81
CA VAL A 69 -1.28 8.99 -0.16
C VAL A 69 -1.08 10.05 -1.24
N GLU A 70 -2.13 10.59 -1.85
CA GLU A 70 -2.06 11.63 -2.90
C GLU A 70 -1.24 12.85 -2.48
N LYS A 71 -1.42 13.30 -1.23
CA LYS A 71 -0.71 14.47 -0.70
C LYS A 71 0.76 14.19 -0.41
N ASN A 72 1.12 12.94 -0.13
CA ASN A 72 2.45 12.56 0.35
C ASN A 72 3.27 11.77 -0.69
N SER A 73 2.63 11.24 -1.72
CA SER A 73 3.29 10.71 -2.89
C SER A 73 3.69 11.86 -3.79
N ARG A 74 5.00 12.10 -3.93
CA ARG A 74 5.50 12.98 -4.98
C ARG A 74 5.16 12.36 -6.33
N ASP A 75 4.28 13.02 -7.07
CA ASP A 75 4.11 12.90 -8.53
C ASP A 75 3.98 11.45 -9.05
N ASN A 76 3.03 10.68 -8.50
CA ASN A 76 2.73 9.35 -9.03
C ASN A 76 1.22 9.08 -9.02
N GLU A 77 0.69 8.70 -10.18
CA GLU A 77 -0.71 8.32 -10.40
C GLU A 77 -1.14 7.21 -9.43
N ILE A 78 -2.27 7.41 -8.75
CA ILE A 78 -2.85 6.46 -7.79
C ILE A 78 -3.96 5.67 -8.48
N TYR A 79 -3.83 4.34 -8.46
CA TYR A 79 -4.85 3.40 -8.91
C TYR A 79 -5.46 2.69 -7.69
N VAL A 80 -6.78 2.51 -7.71
CA VAL A 80 -7.56 1.86 -6.64
C VAL A 80 -8.46 0.82 -7.26
N GLU A 81 -8.25 -0.46 -6.90
CA GLU A 81 -9.14 -1.57 -7.27
C GLU A 81 -9.99 -1.99 -6.08
N TYR A 82 -11.27 -2.23 -6.33
CA TYR A 82 -12.24 -2.74 -5.35
C TYR A 82 -12.58 -4.19 -5.73
N LEU A 83 -12.32 -5.13 -4.83
CA LEU A 83 -12.87 -6.50 -4.88
C LEU A 83 -14.11 -6.61 -4.00
#